data_AF-A0A399I4I6-F1
#
_entry.id   AF-A0A399I4I6-F1
#
_cell.length_a   1.000
_cell.length_b   1.000
_cell.length_c   1.000
_cell.angle_alpha   90.00
_cell.angle_beta   90.00
_cell.angle_gamma   90.00
#
_symmetry.space_group_name_H-M   'P 1'
#
loop_
_entity.id
_entity.type
_entity.pdbx_description
1 polymer ?
#
loop_
_entity_poly.entity_id
_entity_poly.type
_entity_poly.pdbx_seq_one_letter_code
_entity_poly.pdbx_strand_id
1 'polypeptide(L)'
;MKRTLFTLTLAFSLATSAAFGANVGFDINIHSGDPVPPPPPVYAPPPVYAPPPPVYAPPAPPRIIIQQPPVFLEPPELGFHVAVDIPYDMVYVSGRYYLFNDGAWYRGTNYNGPWVVVPERRLPPGLRKYRYEQIRHYRDVEYDHYRDDREHYRGKYFRPDKTWKKNRKEDWKEEKKREKEERKRNKHDRHDD
;
A
#
# COMPACT_ATOMS: atom_id res chain seq x y z
N MET A 1 -24.07 -44.46 -63.33
CA MET A 1 -23.27 -45.58 -63.88
C MET A 1 -22.42 -46.13 -62.74
N LYS A 2 -22.65 -47.37 -62.30
CA LYS A 2 -21.72 -48.53 -62.48
C LYS A 2 -20.51 -48.44 -61.49
N ARG A 3 -20.08 -49.44 -60.71
CA ARG A 3 -20.17 -50.91 -60.79
C ARG A 3 -19.30 -51.51 -59.64
N THR A 4 -19.83 -52.46 -58.84
CA THR A 4 -19.43 -53.90 -58.77
C THR A 4 -18.01 -54.19 -58.25
N LEU A 5 -17.88 -54.84 -57.08
CA LEU A 5 -17.71 -56.30 -56.83
C LEU A 5 -16.27 -56.80 -57.02
N PHE A 6 -15.76 -57.50 -56.00
CA PHE A 6 -14.93 -58.68 -56.20
C PHE A 6 -15.26 -59.75 -55.14
N THR A 7 -15.81 -60.85 -55.63
CA THR A 7 -16.04 -62.14 -54.98
C THR A 7 -14.75 -62.95 -54.93
N LEU A 8 -14.54 -63.77 -53.88
CA LEU A 8 -14.28 -65.20 -54.10
C LEU A 8 -14.48 -66.04 -52.83
N THR A 9 -15.38 -67.01 -52.98
CA THR A 9 -15.77 -68.14 -52.13
C THR A 9 -14.77 -69.30 -52.14
N LEU A 10 -14.72 -70.14 -51.09
CA LEU A 10 -14.77 -71.63 -51.07
C LEU A 10 -14.43 -72.15 -49.64
N ALA A 11 -14.88 -73.28 -49.05
CA ALA A 11 -16.06 -74.16 -49.12
C ALA A 11 -15.95 -75.23 -47.99
N PHE A 12 -16.85 -76.23 -48.04
CA PHE A 12 -16.87 -77.56 -47.37
C PHE A 12 -17.44 -77.61 -45.93
N SER A 13 -18.26 -78.58 -45.49
CA SER A 13 -18.83 -79.82 -46.07
C SER A 13 -19.90 -80.44 -45.12
N LEU A 14 -20.67 -81.38 -45.67
CA LEU A 14 -21.77 -82.24 -45.14
C LEU A 14 -21.77 -82.68 -43.65
N ALA A 15 -22.98 -82.86 -43.07
CA ALA A 15 -23.46 -84.14 -42.51
C ALA A 15 -24.97 -84.13 -42.08
N THR A 16 -25.56 -85.32 -42.24
CA THR A 16 -26.87 -85.96 -41.94
C THR A 16 -27.92 -85.44 -40.93
N SER A 17 -29.18 -85.80 -41.26
CA SER A 17 -30.50 -85.47 -40.69
C SER A 17 -30.85 -85.93 -39.28
N ALA A 18 -31.80 -85.21 -38.64
CA ALA A 18 -32.76 -85.78 -37.69
C ALA A 18 -34.12 -85.05 -37.80
N ALA A 19 -35.19 -85.84 -37.88
CA ALA A 19 -36.57 -85.36 -37.78
C ALA A 19 -36.97 -85.11 -36.32
N PHE A 20 -38.09 -84.39 -36.16
CA PHE A 20 -39.18 -84.58 -35.18
C PHE A 20 -39.58 -83.31 -34.43
N GLY A 21 -40.91 -83.18 -34.29
CA GLY A 21 -41.53 -82.68 -33.06
C GLY A 21 -42.04 -81.25 -33.14
N ALA A 22 -43.33 -81.11 -33.45
CA ALA A 22 -44.08 -79.92 -33.09
C ALA A 22 -44.07 -79.75 -31.56
N ASN A 23 -43.72 -78.55 -31.08
CA ASN A 23 -44.06 -78.08 -29.75
C ASN A 23 -44.38 -76.59 -29.85
N VAL A 24 -45.61 -76.24 -29.45
CA VAL A 24 -46.06 -74.86 -29.31
C VAL A 24 -45.45 -74.28 -28.05
N GLY A 25 -44.65 -73.23 -28.18
CA GLY A 25 -44.13 -72.46 -27.06
C GLY A 25 -44.63 -71.03 -27.16
N PHE A 26 -45.60 -70.67 -26.32
CA PHE A 26 -45.81 -69.27 -25.96
C PHE A 26 -45.07 -69.02 -24.66
N ASP A 27 -44.07 -68.15 -24.74
CA ASP A 27 -43.19 -67.80 -23.63
C ASP A 27 -43.91 -66.78 -22.73
N ILE A 28 -44.28 -67.20 -21.52
CA ILE A 28 -44.83 -66.32 -20.49
C ILE A 28 -43.65 -65.80 -19.68
N ASN A 29 -43.14 -64.64 -20.05
CA ASN A 29 -42.05 -63.98 -19.33
C ASN A 29 -42.61 -63.21 -18.11
N ILE A 30 -42.84 -63.92 -17.01
CA ILE A 30 -43.19 -63.32 -15.70
C ILE A 30 -41.90 -62.80 -15.06
N HIS A 31 -41.71 -61.50 -15.15
CA HIS A 31 -40.68 -60.80 -14.40
C HIS A 31 -41.15 -60.63 -12.94
N SER A 32 -40.97 -61.67 -12.10
CA SER A 32 -41.03 -61.53 -10.63
C SER A 32 -39.71 -60.95 -10.12
N GLY A 33 -39.49 -59.66 -10.37
CA GLY A 33 -38.46 -58.89 -9.70
C GLY A 33 -39.13 -57.96 -8.70
N ASP A 34 -38.81 -58.08 -7.42
CA ASP A 34 -39.24 -57.10 -6.43
C ASP A 34 -38.76 -55.70 -6.87
N PRO A 35 -39.62 -54.66 -6.84
CA PRO A 35 -39.20 -53.33 -7.23
C PRO A 35 -38.10 -52.86 -6.28
N VAL A 36 -36.89 -52.67 -6.80
CA VAL A 36 -35.78 -52.07 -6.04
C VAL A 36 -36.23 -50.68 -5.61
N PRO A 37 -36.27 -50.36 -4.30
CA PRO A 37 -36.68 -49.04 -3.85
C PRO A 37 -35.67 -48.00 -4.38
N PRO A 38 -36.15 -46.81 -4.80
CA PRO A 38 -35.26 -45.75 -5.26
C PRO A 38 -34.27 -45.38 -4.14
N PRO A 39 -33.00 -45.09 -4.45
CA PRO A 39 -32.05 -44.64 -3.46
C PRO A 39 -32.57 -43.35 -2.79
N PRO A 40 -32.34 -43.16 -1.48
CA PRO A 40 -32.77 -41.96 -0.79
C PRO A 40 -32.12 -40.72 -1.44
N PRO A 41 -32.82 -39.59 -1.54
CA PRO A 41 -32.24 -38.36 -2.06
C PRO A 41 -31.05 -37.95 -1.17
N VAL A 42 -29.88 -37.80 -1.80
CA VAL A 42 -28.69 -37.27 -1.13
C VAL A 42 -28.90 -35.76 -0.96
N TYR A 43 -29.30 -35.35 0.24
CA TYR A 43 -29.40 -33.92 0.57
C TYR A 43 -27.99 -33.35 0.72
N ALA A 44 -27.58 -32.53 -0.26
CA ALA A 44 -26.42 -31.68 -0.08
C ALA A 44 -26.75 -30.62 1.00
N PRO A 45 -25.86 -30.38 1.98
CA PRO A 45 -26.07 -29.30 2.93
C PRO A 45 -26.13 -27.96 2.19
N PRO A 46 -26.99 -27.01 2.63
CA PRO A 46 -27.04 -25.69 2.02
C PRO A 46 -25.66 -25.02 2.08
N PRO A 47 -25.26 -24.26 1.03
CA PRO A 47 -24.00 -23.54 1.07
C PRO A 47 -24.00 -22.58 2.25
N VAL A 48 -22.98 -22.69 3.11
CA VAL A 48 -22.74 -21.74 4.20
C VAL A 48 -22.22 -20.46 3.57
N TYR A 49 -23.07 -19.43 3.46
CA TYR A 49 -22.66 -18.11 2.99
C TYR A 49 -21.80 -17.44 4.07
N ALA A 50 -20.49 -17.44 3.87
CA ALA A 50 -19.60 -16.55 4.62
C ALA A 50 -19.82 -15.11 4.12
N PRO A 51 -20.02 -14.12 5.00
CA PRO A 51 -20.02 -12.73 4.57
C PRO A 51 -18.66 -12.40 3.93
N PRO A 52 -18.64 -11.57 2.86
CA PRO A 52 -17.39 -11.15 2.26
C PRO A 52 -16.51 -10.46 3.33
N PRO A 53 -15.18 -10.64 3.27
CA PRO A 53 -14.28 -9.99 4.22
C PRO A 53 -14.49 -8.46 4.16
N PRO A 54 -14.46 -7.76 5.31
CA PRO A 54 -14.59 -6.30 5.31
C PRO A 54 -13.46 -5.68 4.48
N VAL A 55 -13.85 -4.86 3.49
CA VAL A 55 -12.90 -4.07 2.71
C VAL A 55 -12.52 -2.84 3.53
N TYR A 56 -11.34 -2.87 4.14
CA TYR A 56 -10.81 -1.71 4.85
C TYR A 56 -10.28 -0.68 3.83
N ALA A 57 -11.10 0.33 3.54
CA ALA A 57 -10.65 1.50 2.80
C ALA A 57 -9.62 2.28 3.64
N PRO A 58 -8.53 2.80 3.04
CA PRO A 58 -7.64 3.71 3.75
C PRO A 58 -8.42 4.98 4.16
N PRO A 59 -8.08 5.60 5.31
CA PRO A 59 -8.73 6.83 5.72
C PRO A 59 -8.48 7.94 4.70
N ALA A 60 -9.49 8.79 4.50
CA ALA A 60 -9.40 9.90 3.56
C ALA A 60 -8.32 10.91 4.01
N PRO A 61 -7.56 11.51 3.09
CA PRO A 61 -6.54 12.48 3.45
C PRO A 61 -7.19 13.74 4.06
N PRO A 62 -6.63 14.28 5.15
CA PRO A 62 -7.16 15.46 5.81
C PRO A 62 -7.00 16.70 4.92
N ARG A 63 -7.99 17.60 4.95
CA ARG A 63 -7.93 18.91 4.30
C ARG A 63 -7.60 19.96 5.35
N ILE A 64 -6.32 20.26 5.51
CA ILE A 64 -5.86 21.30 6.44
C ILE A 64 -5.31 22.50 5.66
N ILE A 65 -5.65 23.69 6.12
CA ILE A 65 -5.16 24.95 5.55
C ILE A 65 -4.52 25.75 6.67
N ILE A 66 -3.19 25.81 6.62
CA ILE A 66 -2.37 26.61 7.50
C ILE A 66 -1.99 27.89 6.75
N GLN A 67 -2.49 29.01 7.23
CA GLN A 67 -2.35 30.33 6.59
C GLN A 67 -0.91 30.85 6.66
N GLN A 68 -0.23 30.63 7.79
CA GLN A 68 1.13 31.11 8.05
C GLN A 68 2.08 29.93 8.26
N PRO A 69 3.32 29.96 7.74
CA PRO A 69 4.29 28.90 7.97
C PRO A 69 4.45 28.60 9.47
N PRO A 70 4.23 27.35 9.91
CA PRO A 70 4.34 27.00 11.32
C PRO A 70 5.78 27.12 11.81
N VAL A 71 5.96 27.32 13.11
CA VAL A 71 7.27 27.21 13.74
C VAL A 71 7.51 25.75 14.07
N PHE A 72 8.72 25.29 13.81
CA PHE A 72 9.15 23.95 14.16
C PHE A 72 10.24 24.04 15.21
N LEU A 73 10.04 23.44 16.38
CA LEU A 73 11.03 23.30 17.45
C LEU A 73 11.62 21.89 17.40
N GLU A 74 12.88 21.68 17.81
CA GLU A 74 13.48 20.35 17.94
C GLU A 74 13.70 20.03 19.43
N PRO A 75 12.71 19.42 20.11
CA PRO A 75 12.91 18.91 21.46
C PRO A 75 14.07 17.90 21.49
N PRO A 76 15.04 18.07 22.39
CA PRO A 76 16.24 17.23 22.42
C PRO A 76 15.94 15.75 22.66
N GLU A 77 14.83 15.43 23.33
CA GLU A 77 14.39 14.06 23.62
C GLU A 77 13.86 13.33 22.38
N LEU A 78 13.29 14.08 21.42
CA LEU A 78 12.68 13.54 20.22
C LEU A 78 13.71 13.39 19.08
N GLY A 79 14.64 14.34 18.97
CA GLY A 79 15.62 14.38 17.86
C GLY A 79 14.97 14.63 16.49
N PHE A 80 13.77 15.19 16.47
CA PHE A 80 13.09 15.68 15.27
C PHE A 80 12.24 16.89 15.60
N HIS A 81 11.77 17.56 14.54
CA HIS A 81 11.10 18.84 14.70
C HIS A 81 9.59 18.66 14.88
N VAL A 82 8.99 19.39 15.81
CA VAL A 82 7.56 19.43 16.12
C VAL A 82 6.99 20.80 15.80
N ALA A 83 5.83 20.85 15.18
CA ALA A 83 5.16 22.10 14.86
C ALA A 83 4.47 22.68 16.10
N VAL A 84 4.62 23.99 16.28
CA VAL A 84 3.94 24.79 17.29
C VAL A 84 3.18 25.95 16.63
N ASP A 85 2.39 26.69 17.41
CA ASP A 85 1.52 27.77 16.92
C ASP A 85 0.42 27.33 15.92
N ILE A 86 0.13 26.03 15.87
CA ILE A 86 -0.94 25.45 15.02
C ILE A 86 -1.76 24.42 15.80
N PRO A 87 -3.05 24.23 15.48
CA PRO A 87 -3.90 23.27 16.17
C PRO A 87 -3.70 21.82 15.70
N TYR A 88 -2.72 21.60 14.81
CA TYR A 88 -2.48 20.31 14.17
C TYR A 88 -1.20 19.68 14.71
N ASP A 89 -1.24 18.37 14.88
CA ASP A 89 -0.06 17.65 15.33
C ASP A 89 0.81 17.24 14.17
N MET A 90 1.73 18.15 13.87
CA MET A 90 2.62 18.02 12.75
C MET A 90 4.06 17.91 13.22
N VAL A 91 4.82 17.07 12.56
CA VAL A 91 6.26 16.91 12.78
C VAL A 91 6.99 16.97 11.46
N TYR A 92 8.24 17.42 11.49
CA TYR A 92 9.12 17.46 10.33
C TYR A 92 10.32 16.56 10.57
N VAL A 93 10.44 15.54 9.72
CA VAL A 93 11.45 14.49 9.83
C VAL A 93 12.05 14.24 8.45
N SER A 94 13.38 14.33 8.33
CA SER A 94 14.11 13.96 7.10
C SER A 94 13.54 14.60 5.81
N GLY A 95 13.20 15.89 5.85
CA GLY A 95 12.71 16.60 4.66
C GLY A 95 11.21 16.45 4.36
N ARG A 96 10.45 15.79 5.23
CA ARG A 96 9.02 15.53 5.03
C ARG A 96 8.20 15.93 6.23
N TYR A 97 6.97 16.35 5.96
CA TYR A 97 5.98 16.67 6.99
C TYR A 97 5.17 15.42 7.27
N TYR A 98 4.95 15.14 8.55
CA TYR A 98 4.06 14.09 9.01
C TYR A 98 2.97 14.73 9.86
N LEU A 99 1.73 14.33 9.64
CA LEU A 99 0.56 14.82 10.34
C LEU A 99 -0.12 13.62 11.00
N PHE A 100 -0.37 13.70 12.30
CA PHE A 100 -1.22 12.75 12.99
C PHE A 100 -2.65 13.30 13.01
N ASN A 101 -3.60 12.55 12.45
CA ASN A 101 -5.01 12.94 12.40
C ASN A 101 -5.89 11.70 12.47
N ASP A 102 -6.91 11.69 13.33
CA ASP A 102 -7.88 10.60 13.49
C ASP A 102 -7.23 9.20 13.62
N GLY A 103 -6.16 9.09 14.43
CA GLY A 103 -5.48 7.83 14.68
C GLY A 103 -4.57 7.34 13.54
N ALA A 104 -4.47 8.10 12.44
CA ALA A 104 -3.64 7.77 11.30
C ALA A 104 -2.52 8.79 11.08
N TRP A 105 -1.40 8.28 10.60
CA TRP A 105 -0.30 9.12 10.14
C TRP A 105 -0.45 9.43 8.65
N TYR A 106 -0.22 10.69 8.30
CA TYR A 106 -0.16 11.16 6.94
C TYR A 106 1.20 11.79 6.69
N ARG A 107 1.65 11.78 5.44
CA ARG A 107 2.91 12.38 5.02
C ARG A 107 2.68 13.31 3.85
N GLY A 108 3.30 14.48 3.91
CA GLY A 108 3.24 15.51 2.87
C GLY A 108 4.61 16.08 2.53
N THR A 109 4.69 16.73 1.37
CA THR A 109 5.89 17.48 0.94
C THR A 109 5.88 18.92 1.46
N ASN A 110 4.72 19.44 1.85
CA ASN A 110 4.57 20.75 2.48
C ASN A 110 3.70 20.63 3.75
N TYR A 111 3.74 21.65 4.59
CA TYR A 111 2.90 21.75 5.78
C TYR A 111 1.40 21.87 5.46
N ASN A 112 1.01 22.16 4.22
CA ASN A 112 -0.39 22.11 3.75
C ASN A 112 -0.70 20.83 2.93
N GLY A 113 0.21 19.86 2.93
CA GLY A 113 0.10 18.66 2.11
C GLY A 113 0.70 18.83 0.70
N PRO A 114 0.26 18.04 -0.30
CA PRO A 114 -0.81 17.04 -0.22
C PRO A 114 -0.49 15.91 0.76
N TRP A 115 -1.51 15.37 1.43
CA TRP A 115 -1.38 14.33 2.45
C TRP A 115 -1.61 12.94 1.88
N VAL A 116 -0.72 12.02 2.20
CA VAL A 116 -0.83 10.60 1.84
C VAL A 116 -0.74 9.78 3.11
N VAL A 117 -1.67 8.84 3.31
CA VAL A 117 -1.65 7.94 4.46
C VAL A 117 -0.35 7.13 4.51
N VAL A 118 0.23 7.00 5.69
CA VAL A 118 1.43 6.22 5.94
C VAL A 118 1.15 5.24 7.08
N PRO A 119 1.26 3.92 6.84
CA PRO A 119 1.14 2.96 7.92
C PRO A 119 2.33 3.11 8.87
N GLU A 120 2.11 2.86 10.15
CA GLU A 120 3.10 3.06 11.23
C GLU A 120 4.46 2.39 10.92
N ARG A 121 4.44 1.17 10.37
CA ARG A 121 5.66 0.43 9.94
C ARG A 121 6.54 1.16 8.93
N ARG A 122 6.00 2.14 8.19
CA ARG A 122 6.71 2.95 7.19
C ARG A 122 7.12 4.34 7.72
N LEU A 123 6.84 4.64 9.00
CA LEU A 123 7.35 5.85 9.62
C LEU A 123 8.86 5.76 9.82
N PRO A 124 9.57 6.91 9.79
CA PRO A 124 10.96 6.97 10.19
C PRO A 124 11.18 6.33 11.57
N PRO A 125 12.25 5.55 11.79
CA PRO A 125 12.48 4.86 13.06
C PRO A 125 12.44 5.76 14.29
N GLY A 126 13.02 6.97 14.20
CA GLY A 126 12.99 7.95 15.28
C GLY A 126 11.58 8.42 15.64
N LEU A 127 10.71 8.63 14.65
CA LEU A 127 9.31 9.00 14.87
C LEU A 127 8.50 7.81 15.42
N ARG A 128 8.71 6.62 14.87
CA ARG A 128 8.00 5.38 15.25
C ARG A 128 8.29 4.94 16.69
N LYS A 129 9.41 5.39 17.28
CA LYS A 129 9.77 5.08 18.66
C LYS A 129 8.80 5.68 19.69
N TYR A 130 8.19 6.82 19.36
CA TYR A 130 7.35 7.57 20.28
C TYR A 130 5.88 7.39 19.94
N ARG A 131 5.07 7.16 20.97
CA ARG A 131 3.64 7.36 20.84
C ARG A 131 3.35 8.83 20.64
N TYR A 132 2.29 9.11 19.91
CA TYR A 132 1.88 10.46 19.61
C TYR A 132 1.63 11.32 20.87
N GLU A 133 1.08 10.74 21.95
CA GLU A 133 0.86 11.47 23.20
C GLU A 133 2.17 11.92 23.84
N GLN A 134 3.24 11.12 23.70
CA GLN A 134 4.58 11.49 24.17
C GLN A 134 5.15 12.64 23.33
N ILE A 135 4.93 12.62 22.01
CA ILE A 135 5.36 13.70 21.12
C ILE A 135 4.68 15.02 21.53
N ARG A 136 3.38 15.00 21.82
CA ARG A 136 2.66 16.17 22.33
C ARG A 136 3.23 16.66 23.65
N HIS A 137 3.48 15.76 24.59
CA HIS A 137 4.07 16.12 25.88
C HIS A 137 5.41 16.86 25.72
N TYR A 138 6.35 16.30 24.94
CA TYR A 138 7.64 16.96 24.70
C TYR A 138 7.52 18.25 23.88
N ARG A 139 6.58 18.32 22.94
CA ARG A 139 6.27 19.57 22.22
C ARG A 139 5.82 20.64 23.20
N ASP A 140 4.91 20.33 24.10
CA ASP A 140 4.30 21.31 25.00
C ASP A 140 5.34 21.84 26.00
N VAL A 141 6.18 20.95 26.55
CA VAL A 141 7.32 21.34 27.40
C VAL A 141 8.29 22.26 26.66
N GLU A 142 8.73 21.88 25.46
CA GLU A 142 9.67 22.69 24.67
C GLU A 142 9.05 24.02 24.23
N TYR A 143 7.75 24.01 23.94
CA TYR A 143 7.00 25.19 23.54
C TYR A 143 6.84 26.19 24.69
N ASP A 144 6.62 25.72 25.92
CA ASP A 144 6.61 26.58 27.10
C ASP A 144 7.98 27.27 27.28
N HIS A 145 9.08 26.52 27.16
CA HIS A 145 10.43 27.10 27.20
C HIS A 145 10.67 28.13 26.08
N TYR A 146 10.24 27.82 24.85
CA TYR A 146 10.35 28.74 23.71
C TYR A 146 9.50 30.01 23.90
N ARG A 147 8.31 29.89 24.50
CA ARG A 147 7.41 31.02 24.71
C ARG A 147 7.92 31.95 25.81
N ASP A 148 8.47 31.39 26.88
CA ASP A 148 8.89 32.16 28.05
C ASP A 148 10.16 32.99 27.78
N ASP A 149 11.06 32.51 26.91
CA ASP A 149 12.30 33.22 26.55
C ASP A 149 12.55 33.18 25.04
N ARG A 150 11.64 33.79 24.29
CA ARG A 150 11.70 33.78 22.83
C ARG A 150 12.95 34.45 22.25
N GLU A 151 13.46 35.47 22.93
CA GLU A 151 14.63 36.26 22.47
C GLU A 151 15.95 35.53 22.70
N HIS A 152 16.07 34.74 23.78
CA HIS A 152 17.30 33.99 24.09
C HIS A 152 17.11 32.47 24.01
N TYR A 153 16.05 32.00 23.34
CA TYR A 153 15.82 30.58 23.11
C TYR A 153 17.02 29.92 22.45
N ARG A 154 17.65 28.98 23.17
CA ARG A 154 18.88 28.30 22.75
C ARG A 154 18.63 27.03 21.95
N GLY A 155 17.38 26.56 21.89
CA GLY A 155 17.02 25.36 21.16
C GLY A 155 17.03 25.57 19.64
N LYS A 156 16.95 24.46 18.89
CA LYS A 156 16.89 24.55 17.43
C LYS A 156 15.45 24.74 17.00
N TYR A 157 15.25 25.70 16.11
CA TYR A 157 13.96 25.90 15.47
C TYR A 157 14.12 26.37 14.03
N PHE A 158 13.06 26.20 13.24
CA PHE A 158 12.98 26.80 11.92
C PHE A 158 11.53 27.14 11.54
N ARG A 159 11.37 28.02 10.54
CA ARG A 159 10.09 28.26 9.86
C ARG A 159 10.24 27.89 8.37
N PRO A 160 9.33 27.11 7.77
CA PRO A 160 9.42 26.72 6.37
C PRO A 160 8.89 27.83 5.44
N ASP A 161 9.36 29.05 5.60
CA ASP A 161 9.04 30.14 4.69
C ASP A 161 9.83 30.01 3.36
N LYS A 162 9.41 30.69 2.30
CA LYS A 162 10.15 30.66 1.02
C LYS A 162 11.41 31.52 1.09
N THR A 163 11.48 32.44 2.04
CA THR A 163 12.53 33.44 2.20
C THR A 163 13.86 32.78 2.56
N TRP A 164 13.87 31.82 3.50
CA TRP A 164 15.13 31.20 3.93
C TRP A 164 15.89 30.49 2.80
N LYS A 165 15.16 29.81 1.89
CA LYS A 165 15.78 29.14 0.72
C LYS A 165 16.34 30.13 -0.28
N LYS A 166 15.66 31.27 -0.46
CA LYS A 166 16.10 32.33 -1.37
C LYS A 166 17.37 32.98 -0.84
N ASN A 167 17.39 33.38 0.42
CA ASN A 167 18.54 34.01 1.07
C ASN A 167 19.76 33.07 1.05
N ARG A 168 19.60 31.80 1.46
CA ARG A 168 20.70 30.82 1.42
C ARG A 168 21.30 30.63 0.02
N LYS A 169 20.47 30.74 -1.03
CA LYS A 169 20.93 30.61 -2.42
C LYS A 169 21.64 31.88 -2.90
N GLU A 170 21.23 33.05 -2.43
CA GLU A 170 21.89 34.33 -2.72
C GLU A 170 23.24 34.40 -2.00
N ASP A 171 23.30 34.06 -0.72
CA ASP A 171 24.54 34.00 0.07
C ASP A 171 25.59 33.09 -0.60
N TRP A 172 25.18 31.88 -0.99
CA TRP A 172 26.07 30.93 -1.69
C TRP A 172 26.58 31.46 -3.04
N LYS A 173 25.76 32.22 -3.76
CA LYS A 173 26.17 32.84 -5.02
C LYS A 173 27.17 33.96 -4.78
N GLU A 174 26.97 34.76 -3.74
CA GLU A 174 27.91 35.82 -3.34
C GLU A 174 29.25 35.25 -2.90
N GLU A 175 29.24 34.23 -2.05
CA GLU A 175 30.44 33.53 -1.58
C GLU A 175 31.25 32.98 -2.77
N LYS A 176 30.59 32.27 -3.70
CA LYS A 176 31.24 31.81 -4.94
C LYS A 176 31.81 32.93 -5.80
N LYS A 177 31.13 34.08 -5.85
CA LYS A 177 31.61 35.25 -6.61
C LYS A 177 32.89 35.79 -5.97
N ARG A 178 32.92 35.94 -4.65
CA ARG A 178 34.09 36.40 -3.89
C ARG A 178 35.27 35.44 -4.06
N GLU A 179 35.05 34.13 -3.91
CA GLU A 179 36.09 33.11 -4.11
C GLU A 179 36.69 33.17 -5.52
N LYS A 180 35.85 33.44 -6.54
CA LYS A 180 36.30 33.59 -7.92
C LYS A 180 37.11 34.87 -8.14
N GLU A 181 36.72 35.98 -7.52
CA GLU A 181 37.45 37.26 -7.58
C GLU A 181 38.80 37.16 -6.86
N GLU A 182 38.84 36.54 -5.69
CA GLU A 182 40.08 36.28 -4.95
C GLU A 182 41.04 35.39 -5.73
N ARG A 183 40.53 34.31 -6.34
CA ARG A 183 41.32 33.46 -7.25
C ARG A 183 41.92 34.22 -8.42
N LYS A 184 41.20 35.19 -8.98
CA LYS A 184 41.72 36.03 -10.07
C LYS A 184 42.82 36.95 -9.57
N ARG A 185 42.63 37.58 -8.41
CA ARG A 185 43.62 38.47 -7.79
C ARG A 185 44.92 37.71 -7.47
N ASN A 186 44.82 36.56 -6.79
CA ASN A 186 45.96 35.70 -6.48
C ASN A 186 46.67 35.12 -7.73
N LYS A 187 46.01 35.10 -8.89
CA LYS A 187 46.63 34.70 -10.17
C LYS A 187 47.33 35.87 -10.85
N HIS A 188 46.77 37.07 -10.73
CA HIS A 188 47.38 38.32 -11.21
C HIS A 188 48.67 38.60 -10.44
N ASP A 189 48.61 38.57 -9.11
CA ASP A 189 49.76 38.81 -8.23
C ASP A 189 50.91 37.82 -8.49
N ARG A 190 50.60 36.59 -8.92
CA ARG A 190 51.60 35.56 -9.29
C ARG A 190 52.25 35.72 -10.66
N HIS A 191 51.69 36.56 -11.52
CA HIS A 191 52.21 36.82 -12.86
C HIS A 191 53.04 38.10 -12.93
N ASP A 192 52.97 38.94 -11.89
CA ASP A 192 53.67 40.22 -11.78
C ASP A 192 55.00 40.12 -10.98
N ASP A 193 55.28 38.97 -10.37
CA ASP A 193 56.57 38.57 -9.74
C ASP A 193 57.42 37.72 -10.71
#